data_AF-A0A8J5F3Q2-F1
#
_entry.id   AF-A0A8J5F3Q2-F1
#
_cell.length_a   1.000
_cell.length_b   1.000
_cell.length_c   1.000
_cell.angle_alpha   90.00
_cell.angle_beta   90.00
_cell.angle_gamma   90.00
#
_symmetry.space_group_name_H-M   'P 1'
#
loop_
_entity.id
_entity.type
_entity.pdbx_description
1 polymer ?
#
loop_
_entity_poly.entity_id
_entity_poly.type
_entity_poly.pdbx_seq_one_letter_code
_entity_poly.pdbx_strand_id
1 'polypeptide(L)'
;MANNVLFGGDRLNTGESLREGNFKFTMMSDDCTLVVWSSNTAGEEDNYILVLQNDGSVVIFGRSIWSIPPGSNTATSKGAVSIKMGRSDESTNILYGGYKLRTDESLNEGDYTFVMQSDCNLVLYANNNNQVMWSSETNNLGRRCFARMQTDGNLVIFDGINFNKIWDSNTRGPEGKYILVLQRDGHVVIYGSPIWTIPNDEPTNRKIAMLTKH
;
A
#
# COMPACT_ATOMS: atom_id res chain seq x y z
N MET A 1 -0.13 -9.07 11.96
CA MET A 1 0.09 -7.96 11.01
C MET A 1 0.71 -8.58 9.77
N ALA A 2 0.36 -8.08 8.58
CA ALA A 2 0.93 -8.57 7.33
C ALA A 2 2.33 -7.96 7.16
N ASN A 3 3.36 -8.78 7.22
CA ASN A 3 4.72 -8.34 6.91
C ASN A 3 4.94 -8.56 5.40
N ASN A 4 4.21 -7.89 4.53
CA ASN A 4 4.29 -8.06 3.07
C ASN A 4 5.13 -6.96 2.39
N VAL A 5 5.38 -5.85 3.09
CA VAL A 5 6.13 -4.67 2.62
C VAL A 5 7.33 -4.35 3.51
N LEU A 6 8.45 -3.96 2.87
CA LEU A 6 9.57 -3.25 3.49
C LEU A 6 9.66 -1.83 2.92
N PHE A 7 9.96 -0.87 3.78
CA PHE A 7 10.16 0.53 3.41
C PHE A 7 11.64 0.86 3.19
N GLY A 8 11.93 1.99 2.53
CA GLY A 8 13.30 2.46 2.31
C GLY A 8 14.04 2.62 3.65
N GLY A 9 15.14 1.89 3.81
CA GLY A 9 15.92 1.84 5.06
C GLY A 9 15.58 0.67 6.00
N ASP A 10 14.45 -0.02 5.81
CA ASP A 10 14.17 -1.27 6.50
C ASP A 10 15.22 -2.34 6.12
N ARG A 11 15.60 -3.19 7.08
CA ARG A 11 16.44 -4.36 6.86
C ARG A 11 15.67 -5.62 7.25
N LEU A 12 15.61 -6.58 6.34
CA LEU A 12 15.14 -7.93 6.63
C LEU A 12 16.33 -8.78 7.08
N ASN A 13 16.39 -9.07 8.37
CA ASN A 13 17.50 -9.79 9.01
C ASN A 13 17.41 -11.30 8.76
N THR A 14 18.49 -12.03 9.06
CA THR A 14 18.50 -13.50 9.06
C THR A 14 17.34 -14.08 9.86
N GLY A 15 16.57 -14.98 9.25
CA GLY A 15 15.43 -15.66 9.86
C GLY A 15 14.12 -14.88 9.79
N GLU A 16 14.15 -13.58 9.50
CA GLU A 16 12.95 -12.79 9.25
C GLU A 16 12.37 -13.08 7.87
N SER A 17 11.07 -12.82 7.72
CA SER A 17 10.36 -13.15 6.49
C SER A 17 9.24 -12.20 6.15
N LEU A 18 9.11 -11.89 4.86
CA LEU A 18 7.90 -11.34 4.31
C LEU A 18 6.88 -12.42 4.01
N ARG A 19 5.58 -12.10 4.17
CA ARG A 19 4.45 -13.01 4.02
C ARG A 19 3.26 -12.29 3.42
N GLU A 20 2.70 -12.87 2.36
CA GLU A 20 1.47 -12.42 1.68
C GLU A 20 0.71 -13.70 1.27
N GLY A 21 -0.48 -13.92 1.85
CA GLY A 21 -1.23 -15.17 1.71
C GLY A 21 -0.38 -16.42 2.01
N ASN A 22 -0.29 -17.34 1.04
CA ASN A 22 0.54 -18.55 1.14
C ASN A 22 2.03 -18.32 0.81
N PHE A 23 2.41 -17.16 0.30
CA PHE A 23 3.78 -16.87 -0.12
C PHE A 23 4.62 -16.35 1.04
N LYS A 24 5.87 -16.83 1.13
CA LYS A 24 6.83 -16.43 2.16
C LYS A 24 8.22 -16.22 1.56
N PHE A 25 8.70 -14.98 1.58
CA PHE A 25 10.10 -14.66 1.29
C PHE A 25 10.89 -14.63 2.60
N THR A 26 12.02 -15.31 2.71
CA THR A 26 12.84 -15.38 3.95
C THR A 26 14.30 -15.18 3.61
N MET A 27 15.00 -14.32 4.35
CA MET A 27 16.46 -14.22 4.26
C MET A 27 17.11 -15.20 5.23
N MET A 28 18.07 -15.99 4.75
CA MET A 28 18.83 -16.93 5.57
C MET A 28 20.32 -16.71 5.30
N SER A 29 21.09 -16.49 6.37
CA SER A 29 22.54 -16.41 6.37
C SER A 29 23.05 -16.96 7.69
N ASP A 30 24.06 -17.82 7.66
CA ASP A 30 24.72 -18.31 8.88
C ASP A 30 25.67 -17.25 9.49
N ASP A 31 25.92 -16.14 8.78
CA ASP A 31 26.70 -14.99 9.23
C ASP A 31 25.88 -13.69 9.05
N CYS A 32 25.63 -12.96 10.15
CA CYS A 32 24.86 -11.72 10.14
C CYS A 32 25.64 -10.48 9.63
N THR A 33 26.92 -10.63 9.28
CA THR A 33 27.77 -9.53 8.77
C THR A 33 27.92 -9.53 7.24
N LEU A 34 27.52 -10.61 6.56
CA LEU A 34 27.64 -10.75 5.11
C LEU A 34 26.38 -10.24 4.38
N VAL A 35 26.57 -9.38 3.38
CA VAL A 35 25.51 -9.10 2.38
C VAL A 35 25.39 -10.33 1.47
N VAL A 36 24.51 -11.26 1.82
CA VAL A 36 24.30 -12.51 1.06
C VAL A 36 23.68 -12.30 -0.31
N TRP A 37 22.96 -11.18 -0.53
CA TRP A 37 22.36 -10.83 -1.80
C TRP A 37 22.15 -9.32 -1.92
N SER A 38 22.25 -8.82 -3.15
CA SER A 38 21.84 -7.47 -3.58
C SER A 38 21.17 -7.58 -4.94
N SER A 39 20.14 -6.78 -5.18
CA SER A 39 19.48 -6.68 -6.49
C SER A 39 20.36 -6.02 -7.56
N ASN A 40 21.45 -5.36 -7.16
CA ASN A 40 22.37 -4.58 -8.00
C ASN A 40 21.66 -3.62 -8.97
N THR A 41 20.49 -3.12 -8.54
CA THR A 41 19.69 -2.12 -9.24
C THR A 41 19.73 -0.83 -8.42
N ALA A 42 20.04 0.29 -9.08
CA ALA A 42 20.10 1.61 -8.47
C ALA A 42 18.99 2.50 -9.05
N GLY A 43 18.30 3.21 -8.18
CA GLY A 43 17.42 4.33 -8.54
C GLY A 43 18.08 5.66 -8.20
N GLU A 44 17.29 6.73 -8.32
CA GLU A 44 17.58 8.04 -7.74
C GLU A 44 17.56 7.97 -6.20
N GLU A 45 18.05 8.99 -5.49
CA GLU A 45 17.86 9.08 -4.04
C GLU A 45 16.40 9.48 -3.72
N ASP A 46 15.57 8.48 -3.40
CA ASP A 46 14.14 8.65 -3.06
C ASP A 46 13.65 7.48 -2.18
N ASN A 47 12.36 7.52 -1.80
CA ASN A 47 11.67 6.46 -1.09
C ASN A 47 11.26 5.33 -2.05
N TYR A 48 11.68 4.12 -1.71
CA TYR A 48 11.36 2.86 -2.40
C TYR A 48 10.65 1.89 -1.43
N ILE A 49 9.89 0.95 -1.98
CA ILE A 49 9.35 -0.18 -1.21
C ILE A 49 9.58 -1.51 -1.94
N LEU A 50 9.81 -2.56 -1.16
CA LEU A 50 9.81 -3.94 -1.62
C LEU A 50 8.48 -4.58 -1.25
N VAL A 51 7.77 -5.16 -2.23
CA VAL A 51 6.45 -5.78 -2.06
C VAL A 51 6.50 -7.24 -2.51
N LEU A 52 6.04 -8.14 -1.64
CA LEU A 52 5.68 -9.52 -2.00
C LEU A 52 4.22 -9.56 -2.45
N GLN A 53 3.94 -10.04 -3.66
CA GLN A 53 2.60 -10.06 -4.25
C GLN A 53 1.92 -11.43 -4.10
N ASN A 54 0.58 -11.45 -4.17
CA ASN A 54 -0.25 -12.67 -4.12
C ASN A 54 -0.07 -13.63 -5.32
N ASP A 55 0.69 -13.26 -6.33
CA ASP A 55 1.13 -14.16 -7.41
C ASP A 55 2.51 -14.79 -7.14
N GLY A 56 3.13 -14.47 -6.00
CA GLY A 56 4.47 -14.92 -5.60
C GLY A 56 5.62 -14.05 -6.11
N SER A 57 5.36 -13.01 -6.92
CA SER A 57 6.38 -12.09 -7.40
C SER A 57 6.90 -11.18 -6.27
N VAL A 58 8.20 -10.87 -6.30
CA VAL A 58 8.81 -9.83 -5.47
C VAL A 58 9.17 -8.65 -6.36
N VAL A 59 8.74 -7.46 -5.96
CA VAL A 59 8.76 -6.25 -6.80
C VAL A 59 9.29 -5.05 -6.02
N ILE A 60 10.15 -4.25 -6.65
CA ILE A 60 10.62 -2.96 -6.10
C ILE A 60 9.84 -1.83 -6.79
N PHE A 61 9.10 -1.07 -5.99
CA PHE A 61 8.32 0.08 -6.41
C PHE A 61 9.00 1.40 -5.99
N GLY A 62 8.93 2.40 -6.87
CA GLY A 62 9.44 3.76 -6.64
C GLY A 62 9.64 4.51 -7.95
N ARG A 63 9.92 5.81 -7.94
CA ARG A 63 9.99 6.72 -6.78
C ARG A 63 8.61 6.94 -6.14
N SER A 64 8.56 7.55 -4.95
CA SER A 64 7.28 8.02 -4.40
C SER A 64 6.73 9.13 -5.29
N ILE A 65 5.48 9.02 -5.74
CA ILE A 65 4.85 10.02 -6.63
C ILE A 65 4.07 11.04 -5.81
N TRP A 66 3.44 10.60 -4.73
CA TRP A 66 2.68 11.44 -3.82
C TRP A 66 2.52 10.76 -2.46
N SER A 67 2.47 11.56 -1.39
CA SER A 67 2.24 11.09 -0.03
C SER A 67 1.31 12.05 0.74
N ILE A 68 0.53 11.49 1.67
CA ILE A 68 -0.22 12.25 2.68
C ILE A 68 0.62 12.27 3.97
N PRO A 69 1.16 13.42 4.41
CA PRO A 69 1.85 13.52 5.70
C PRO A 69 0.85 13.46 6.86
N PRO A 70 1.15 12.73 7.95
CA PRO A 70 0.45 12.85 9.22
C PRO A 70 0.40 14.32 9.69
N GLY A 71 -0.81 14.86 9.88
CA GLY A 71 -1.00 16.23 10.40
C GLY A 71 -1.08 17.35 9.35
N SER A 72 -1.35 17.03 8.08
CA SER A 72 -1.71 18.02 7.05
C SER A 72 -3.07 18.70 7.36
N ASN A 73 -3.06 19.66 8.28
CA ASN A 73 -4.25 20.34 8.78
C ASN A 73 -4.90 21.30 7.75
N THR A 74 -5.92 20.81 7.05
CA THR A 74 -7.11 21.60 6.70
C THR A 74 -8.34 20.86 7.22
N ALA A 75 -8.78 21.20 8.43
CA ALA A 75 -9.95 20.56 9.04
C ALA A 75 -10.69 21.52 9.97
N THR A 76 -11.78 22.11 9.46
CA THR A 76 -12.81 22.74 10.29
C THR A 76 -14.21 22.33 9.83
N SER A 77 -14.70 21.18 10.30
CA SER A 77 -16.08 21.08 10.81
C SER A 77 -16.32 19.81 11.62
N LYS A 78 -17.40 19.81 12.41
CA LYS A 78 -17.78 18.76 13.36
C LYS A 78 -18.57 17.63 12.67
N GLY A 79 -18.23 16.38 12.99
CA GLY A 79 -19.09 15.22 12.71
C GLY A 79 -18.42 13.90 13.08
N ALA A 80 -18.81 13.30 14.21
CA ALA A 80 -18.37 11.95 14.57
C ALA A 80 -19.42 10.93 14.11
N VAL A 81 -18.99 9.86 13.42
CA VAL A 81 -19.85 8.76 12.99
C VAL A 81 -19.21 7.42 13.38
N SER A 82 -20.03 6.51 13.90
CA SER A 82 -19.61 5.29 14.59
C SER A 82 -19.12 4.20 13.64
N ILE A 83 -17.91 3.67 13.87
CA ILE A 83 -17.37 2.54 13.09
C ILE A 83 -17.71 1.21 13.78
N LYS A 84 -18.43 0.32 13.09
CA LYS A 84 -18.52 -1.10 13.48
C LYS A 84 -17.31 -1.86 12.95
N MET A 85 -16.47 -2.37 13.83
CA MET A 85 -15.34 -3.23 13.46
C MET A 85 -15.84 -4.59 12.96
N GLY A 86 -15.75 -4.84 11.66
CA GLY A 86 -15.80 -6.19 11.09
C GLY A 86 -14.44 -6.87 11.26
N ARG A 87 -14.42 -8.14 11.66
CA ARG A 87 -13.19 -8.90 11.90
C ARG A 87 -12.99 -9.99 10.85
N SER A 88 -11.86 -9.87 10.14
CA SER A 88 -11.10 -10.92 9.43
C SER A 88 -11.82 -11.64 8.27
N ASP A 89 -11.16 -12.13 7.21
CA ASP A 89 -9.77 -12.02 6.76
C ASP A 89 -9.78 -11.62 5.27
N GLU A 90 -8.82 -10.87 4.72
CA GLU A 90 -7.60 -10.27 5.30
C GLU A 90 -7.66 -8.72 5.25
N SER A 91 -6.95 -8.04 6.15
CA SER A 91 -6.79 -6.58 6.10
C SER A 91 -5.51 -6.20 5.33
N THR A 92 -5.64 -5.76 4.09
CA THR A 92 -4.47 -5.30 3.31
C THR A 92 -4.06 -3.88 3.71
N ASN A 93 -2.78 -3.59 3.57
CA ASN A 93 -2.18 -2.25 3.61
C ASN A 93 -1.96 -1.69 2.19
N ILE A 94 -2.26 -2.47 1.13
CA ILE A 94 -2.06 -2.13 -0.28
C ILE A 94 -3.39 -2.14 -1.04
N LEU A 95 -3.58 -1.14 -1.91
CA LEU A 95 -4.58 -1.12 -2.98
C LEU A 95 -3.88 -1.04 -4.35
N TYR A 96 -4.03 -2.07 -5.17
CA TYR A 96 -3.42 -2.17 -6.49
C TYR A 96 -4.13 -1.32 -7.56
N GLY A 97 -3.38 -0.82 -8.54
CA GLY A 97 -3.92 -0.13 -9.71
C GLY A 97 -4.96 -0.99 -10.44
N GLY A 98 -6.07 -0.36 -10.82
CA GLY A 98 -7.27 -1.00 -11.35
C GLY A 98 -8.31 -1.37 -10.30
N TYR A 99 -7.91 -1.62 -9.04
CA TYR A 99 -8.79 -2.00 -7.93
C TYR A 99 -9.37 -0.79 -7.19
N LYS A 100 -10.35 -1.04 -6.32
CA LYS A 100 -11.06 -0.02 -5.54
C LYS A 100 -11.37 -0.48 -4.12
N LEU A 101 -11.41 0.48 -3.20
CA LEU A 101 -12.12 0.39 -1.93
C LEU A 101 -13.57 0.81 -2.18
N ARG A 102 -14.53 -0.09 -1.93
CA ARG A 102 -15.95 0.23 -1.88
C ARG A 102 -16.29 0.95 -0.57
N THR A 103 -17.53 1.41 -0.48
CA THR A 103 -18.15 1.84 0.77
C THR A 103 -17.85 0.86 1.92
N ASP A 104 -17.34 1.42 3.01
CA ASP A 104 -16.90 0.80 4.26
C ASP A 104 -15.74 -0.23 4.13
N GLU A 105 -15.11 -0.36 2.94
CA GLU A 105 -13.82 -1.06 2.78
C GLU A 105 -12.64 -0.16 3.17
N SER A 106 -11.55 -0.76 3.68
CA SER A 106 -10.40 -0.01 4.20
C SER A 106 -9.06 -0.71 4.00
N LEU A 107 -7.98 0.10 3.94
CA LEU A 107 -6.61 -0.35 4.18
C LEU A 107 -6.26 -0.16 5.65
N ASN A 108 -5.47 -1.07 6.23
CA ASN A 108 -5.10 -1.01 7.65
C ASN A 108 -3.63 -1.41 7.83
N GLU A 109 -2.86 -0.63 8.61
CA GLU A 109 -1.48 -0.93 9.00
C GLU A 109 -1.21 -0.35 10.39
N GLY A 110 -0.76 -1.19 11.33
CA GLY A 110 -0.54 -0.78 12.72
C GLY A 110 -1.78 -0.14 13.35
N ASP A 111 -1.62 1.07 13.89
CA ASP A 111 -2.70 1.88 14.47
C ASP A 111 -3.43 2.75 13.42
N TYR A 112 -3.17 2.60 12.12
CA TYR A 112 -3.76 3.45 11.08
C TYR A 112 -4.79 2.71 10.21
N THR A 113 -5.85 3.42 9.84
CA THR A 113 -6.90 2.94 8.94
C THR A 113 -7.23 3.99 7.87
N PHE A 114 -7.17 3.61 6.60
CA PHE A 114 -7.58 4.44 5.47
C PHE A 114 -8.87 3.85 4.87
N VAL A 115 -10.01 4.53 5.05
CA VAL A 115 -11.35 3.97 4.82
C VAL A 115 -12.21 4.85 3.91
N MET A 116 -12.91 4.22 2.97
CA MET A 116 -13.91 4.85 2.11
C MET A 116 -15.28 4.79 2.78
N GLN A 117 -15.68 5.83 3.51
CA GLN A 117 -16.87 5.83 4.35
C GLN A 117 -18.19 5.86 3.56
N SER A 118 -19.26 5.37 4.19
CA SER A 118 -20.63 5.33 3.65
C SER A 118 -21.28 6.69 3.40
N ASP A 119 -20.76 7.77 3.98
CA ASP A 119 -21.13 9.15 3.64
C ASP A 119 -20.38 9.69 2.41
N CYS A 120 -19.61 8.86 1.71
CA CYS A 120 -18.73 9.22 0.58
C CYS A 120 -17.47 10.01 0.94
N ASN A 121 -17.05 10.04 2.20
CA ASN A 121 -15.76 10.61 2.61
C ASN A 121 -14.64 9.56 2.62
N LEU A 122 -13.46 9.86 2.06
CA LEU A 122 -12.27 9.01 2.16
C LEU A 122 -11.40 9.57 3.28
N VAL A 123 -11.13 8.77 4.32
CA VAL A 123 -10.58 9.28 5.59
C VAL A 123 -9.42 8.40 6.08
N LEU A 124 -8.36 9.05 6.54
CA LEU A 124 -7.26 8.44 7.29
C LEU A 124 -7.46 8.68 8.79
N TYR A 125 -7.50 7.61 9.57
CA TYR A 125 -7.57 7.63 11.02
C TYR A 125 -6.28 7.16 11.67
N ALA A 126 -5.94 7.76 12.81
CA ALA A 126 -5.15 7.14 13.86
C ALA A 126 -6.12 6.52 14.88
N ASN A 127 -6.11 5.20 14.99
CA ASN A 127 -7.06 4.42 15.79
C ASN A 127 -6.74 4.45 17.29
N ASN A 128 -5.49 4.73 17.66
CA ASN A 128 -5.04 4.82 19.05
C ASN A 128 -5.79 5.91 19.86
N ASN A 129 -6.31 6.95 19.20
CA ASN A 129 -7.09 8.04 19.78
C ASN A 129 -8.33 8.42 18.96
N ASN A 130 -8.70 7.62 17.94
CA ASN A 130 -9.76 7.90 16.97
C ASN A 130 -9.63 9.26 16.23
N GLN A 131 -8.42 9.79 16.09
CA GLN A 131 -8.16 11.07 15.43
C GLN A 131 -8.26 10.94 13.90
N VAL A 132 -8.99 11.86 13.26
CA VAL A 132 -8.89 12.08 11.81
C VAL A 132 -7.54 12.74 11.53
N MET A 133 -6.70 12.05 10.75
CA MET A 133 -5.38 12.55 10.33
C MET A 133 -5.45 13.26 8.98
N TRP A 134 -6.36 12.82 8.10
CA TRP A 134 -6.66 13.43 6.80
C TRP A 134 -8.06 13.00 6.32
N SER A 135 -8.71 13.83 5.49
CA SER A 135 -9.99 13.54 4.84
C SER A 135 -10.04 14.17 3.45
N SER A 136 -10.74 13.56 2.51
CA SER A 136 -11.01 14.13 1.19
C SER A 136 -12.06 15.25 1.18
N GLU A 137 -12.74 15.51 2.31
CA GLU A 137 -13.84 16.48 2.44
C GLU A 137 -15.01 16.23 1.46
N THR A 138 -15.22 14.97 1.05
CA THR A 138 -16.25 14.57 0.06
C THR A 138 -17.56 14.06 0.67
N ASN A 139 -17.77 14.31 1.96
CA ASN A 139 -18.94 13.84 2.69
C ASN A 139 -20.26 14.39 2.08
N ASN A 140 -21.21 13.49 1.84
CA ASN A 140 -22.52 13.69 1.21
C ASN A 140 -22.49 14.20 -0.25
N LEU A 141 -21.34 14.18 -0.93
CA LEU A 141 -21.24 14.59 -2.35
C LEU A 141 -21.66 13.49 -3.35
N GLY A 142 -22.03 12.29 -2.89
CA GLY A 142 -22.49 11.18 -3.72
C GLY A 142 -23.23 10.12 -2.91
N ARG A 143 -23.43 8.93 -3.49
CA ARG A 143 -24.02 7.76 -2.81
C ARG A 143 -23.28 6.48 -3.17
N ARG A 144 -23.10 5.57 -2.19
CA ARG A 144 -22.43 4.26 -2.38
C ARG A 144 -21.04 4.39 -3.02
N CYS A 145 -20.32 5.46 -2.66
CA CYS A 145 -19.09 5.83 -3.35
C CYS A 145 -17.96 4.82 -3.15
N PHE A 146 -16.99 4.88 -4.05
CA PHE A 146 -15.79 4.05 -4.01
C PHE A 146 -14.56 4.86 -4.40
N ALA A 147 -13.43 4.58 -3.75
CA ALA A 147 -12.12 5.12 -4.11
C ALA A 147 -11.39 4.09 -4.98
N ARG A 148 -10.95 4.49 -6.17
CA ARG A 148 -10.26 3.62 -7.15
C ARG A 148 -8.84 4.10 -7.36
N MET A 149 -7.87 3.21 -7.18
CA MET A 149 -6.51 3.43 -7.69
C MET A 149 -6.55 3.14 -9.19
N GLN A 150 -6.34 4.14 -10.04
CA GLN A 150 -6.34 3.98 -11.49
C GLN A 150 -4.98 3.46 -12.00
N THR A 151 -4.99 2.88 -13.20
CA THR A 151 -3.77 2.38 -13.87
C THR A 151 -2.89 3.49 -14.44
N ASP A 152 -3.37 4.74 -14.47
CA ASP A 152 -2.61 5.94 -14.79
C ASP A 152 -2.05 6.65 -13.53
N GLY A 153 -2.11 6.02 -12.35
CA GLY A 153 -1.55 6.57 -11.13
C GLY A 153 -2.39 7.60 -10.39
N ASN A 154 -3.64 7.85 -10.82
CA ASN A 154 -4.55 8.72 -10.09
C ASN A 154 -5.39 7.92 -9.06
N LEU A 155 -5.52 8.42 -7.83
CA LEU A 155 -6.49 7.90 -6.85
C LEU A 155 -7.76 8.75 -6.94
N VAL A 156 -8.90 8.11 -7.25
CA VAL A 156 -10.12 8.84 -7.61
C VAL A 156 -11.35 8.32 -6.87
N ILE A 157 -12.13 9.22 -6.27
CA ILE A 157 -13.42 8.92 -5.65
C ILE A 157 -14.52 9.12 -6.69
N PHE A 158 -15.36 8.09 -6.86
CA PHE A 158 -16.52 8.12 -7.76
C PHE A 158 -17.83 7.91 -6.99
N ASP A 159 -18.89 8.58 -7.44
CA ASP A 159 -20.27 8.25 -7.08
C ASP A 159 -20.63 6.83 -7.54
N GLY A 160 -21.25 6.04 -6.66
CA GLY A 160 -21.57 4.64 -6.93
C GLY A 160 -22.83 4.41 -7.77
N ILE A 161 -23.58 5.47 -8.09
CA ILE A 161 -24.83 5.40 -8.86
C ILE A 161 -24.60 5.80 -10.32
N ASN A 162 -23.99 6.97 -10.54
CA ASN A 162 -23.80 7.57 -11.86
C ASN A 162 -22.36 7.51 -12.36
N PHE A 163 -21.41 7.02 -11.55
CA PHE A 163 -19.97 6.97 -11.86
C PHE A 163 -19.35 8.35 -12.14
N ASN A 164 -19.96 9.42 -11.60
CA ASN A 164 -19.40 10.76 -11.64
C ASN A 164 -18.15 10.85 -10.76
N LYS A 165 -17.08 11.50 -11.25
CA LYS A 165 -15.91 11.84 -10.44
C LYS A 165 -16.30 12.86 -9.37
N ILE A 166 -15.98 12.57 -8.11
CA ILE A 166 -16.18 13.47 -6.97
C ILE A 166 -14.87 14.19 -6.61
N TRP A 167 -13.76 13.45 -6.52
CA TRP A 167 -12.45 13.96 -6.13
C TRP A 167 -11.35 13.11 -6.75
N ASP A 168 -10.15 13.69 -6.96
CA ASP A 168 -8.95 12.94 -7.29
C ASP A 168 -7.67 13.54 -6.71
N SER A 169 -6.64 12.71 -6.55
CA SER A 169 -5.32 13.10 -6.02
C SER A 169 -4.50 13.99 -6.96
N ASN A 170 -4.94 14.19 -8.22
CA ASN A 170 -4.21 14.91 -9.27
C ASN A 170 -2.81 14.32 -9.55
N THR A 171 -2.62 13.01 -9.34
CA THR A 171 -1.35 12.28 -9.51
C THR A 171 -1.24 11.52 -10.83
N ARG A 172 -2.05 11.92 -11.82
CA ARG A 172 -2.16 11.25 -13.13
C ARG A 172 -0.86 11.31 -13.92
N GLY A 173 -0.26 10.15 -14.14
CA GLY A 173 0.89 9.91 -15.00
C GLY A 173 0.54 9.08 -16.25
N PRO A 174 1.52 8.40 -16.87
CA PRO A 174 1.27 7.42 -17.93
C PRO A 174 0.62 6.15 -17.39
N GLU A 175 -0.10 5.39 -18.23
CA GLU A 175 -0.59 4.06 -17.89
C GLU A 175 0.56 3.12 -17.47
N GLY A 176 0.35 2.35 -16.40
CA GLY A 176 1.39 1.52 -15.79
C GLY A 176 0.91 0.71 -14.58
N LYS A 177 1.87 0.17 -13.82
CA LYS A 177 1.60 -0.58 -12.58
C LYS A 177 1.77 0.36 -11.39
N TYR A 178 0.67 0.87 -10.86
CA TYR A 178 0.66 1.71 -9.65
C TYR A 178 0.12 0.95 -8.45
N ILE A 179 0.55 1.33 -7.26
CA ILE A 179 0.00 0.85 -5.98
C ILE A 179 -0.15 2.02 -5.01
N LEU A 180 -1.22 2.01 -4.22
CA LEU A 180 -1.40 2.83 -3.04
C LEU A 180 -1.06 1.99 -1.81
N VAL A 181 -0.23 2.51 -0.91
CA VAL A 181 0.21 1.81 0.30
C VAL A 181 0.01 2.69 1.53
N LEU A 182 -0.62 2.13 2.56
CA LEU A 182 -0.66 2.69 3.91
C LEU A 182 0.57 2.19 4.67
N GLN A 183 1.39 3.12 5.15
CA GLN A 183 2.68 2.85 5.80
C GLN A 183 2.54 2.79 7.33
N ARG A 184 3.50 2.15 8.01
CA ARG A 184 3.49 1.96 9.48
C ARG A 184 3.54 3.26 10.28
N ASP A 185 4.05 4.33 9.68
CA ASP A 185 4.16 5.66 10.28
C ASP A 185 2.93 6.54 10.01
N GLY A 186 1.93 6.02 9.29
CA GLY A 186 0.68 6.71 8.98
C GLY A 186 0.67 7.46 7.65
N HIS A 187 1.74 7.40 6.84
CA HIS A 187 1.68 7.94 5.49
C HIS A 187 0.82 7.06 4.58
N VAL A 188 0.03 7.69 3.70
CA VAL A 188 -0.61 7.03 2.56
C VAL A 188 0.11 7.49 1.30
N VAL A 189 0.69 6.55 0.55
CA VAL A 189 1.67 6.84 -0.52
C VAL A 189 1.30 6.14 -1.82
N ILE A 190 1.37 6.85 -2.94
CA ILE A 190 1.24 6.29 -4.29
C ILE A 190 2.64 6.03 -4.86
N TYR A 191 2.87 4.80 -5.29
CA TYR A 191 4.04 4.36 -6.03
C TYR A 191 3.65 4.00 -7.47
N GLY A 192 4.51 4.35 -8.43
CA GLY A 192 4.32 4.03 -9.84
C GLY A 192 5.09 2.83 -10.35
N SER A 193 5.14 2.69 -11.69
CA SER A 193 5.68 1.53 -12.39
C SER A 193 6.97 0.98 -11.76
N PRO A 194 7.03 -0.33 -11.45
CA PRO A 194 8.13 -0.90 -10.69
C PRO A 194 9.43 -0.85 -11.48
N ILE A 195 10.52 -0.55 -10.76
CA ILE A 195 11.86 -0.43 -11.34
C ILE A 195 12.48 -1.80 -11.55
N TRP A 196 12.10 -2.78 -10.71
CA TRP A 196 12.57 -4.15 -10.82
C TRP A 196 11.52 -5.14 -10.33
N THR A 197 11.48 -6.31 -10.95
CA THR A 197 10.57 -7.42 -10.63
C THR A 197 11.29 -8.73 -10.85
N ILE A 198 11.03 -9.73 -10.00
CA ILE A 198 11.25 -11.14 -10.35
C ILE A 198 9.96 -11.60 -11.06
N PRO A 199 9.99 -11.95 -12.36
CA PRO A 199 8.84 -12.58 -13.01
C PRO A 199 8.67 -14.01 -12.50
N ASN A 200 7.43 -14.38 -12.17
CA ASN A 200 7.09 -15.74 -11.76
C ASN A 200 6.74 -16.58 -13.00
N ASP A 201 7.76 -17.00 -13.75
CA ASP A 201 7.59 -18.07 -14.73
C ASP A 201 7.35 -19.41 -13.98
N GLU A 202 6.41 -20.23 -14.49
CA GLU A 202 5.94 -21.50 -13.91
C GLU A 202 7.02 -22.33 -13.17
N PRO A 203 6.68 -22.97 -12.03
CA PRO A 203 7.65 -23.51 -11.07
C PRO A 203 8.41 -24.74 -11.61
N THR A 204 9.44 -24.49 -12.42
CA THR A 204 10.40 -25.48 -12.93
C THR A 204 11.43 -25.87 -11.85
N ASN A 205 10.93 -26.19 -10.66
CA ASN A 205 11.61 -26.86 -9.54
C ASN A 205 12.98 -26.28 -9.14
N ARG A 206 13.23 -25.00 -9.43
CA ARG A 206 14.40 -24.27 -8.96
C ARG A 206 14.17 -23.83 -7.53
N LYS A 207 14.53 -24.71 -6.60
CA LYS A 207 15.08 -24.24 -5.32
C LYS A 207 16.27 -23.34 -5.67
N ILE A 208 16.09 -22.03 -5.57
CA ILE A 208 17.21 -21.08 -5.57
C ILE A 208 17.92 -21.26 -4.23
N ALA A 209 18.71 -22.33 -4.13
CA ALA A 209 19.71 -22.45 -3.09
C ALA A 209 20.74 -21.36 -3.35
N MET A 210 20.84 -20.40 -2.44
CA MET A 210 21.91 -19.40 -2.47
C MET A 210 23.22 -20.13 -2.14
N LEU A 211 23.90 -20.63 -3.17
CA LEU A 211 25.22 -21.23 -3.04
C LEU A 211 26.25 -20.13 -2.82
N THR A 212 26.57 -19.86 -1.55
CA THR A 212 27.81 -19.18 -1.20
C THR A 212 28.99 -19.97 -1.74
N LYS A 213 29.84 -19.34 -2.56
CA LYS A 213 31.16 -19.90 -2.86
C LYS A 213 32.02 -19.82 -1.60
N HIS A 214 32.66 -20.94 -1.27
CA HIS A 214 33.76 -21.03 -0.31
C HIS A 214 34.98 -20.21 -0.79
#